data_AF-A0A8J8CAU8-F1
#
_entry.id   AF-A0A8J8CAU8-F1
#
_cell.length_a   1.000
_cell.length_b   1.000
_cell.length_c   1.000
_cell.angle_alpha   90.00
_cell.angle_beta   90.00
_cell.angle_gamma   90.00
#
_symmetry.space_group_name_H-M   'P 1'
#
loop_
_entity.id
_entity.type
_entity.pdbx_description
1 polymer ?
#
loop_
_entity_poly.entity_id
_entity_poly.type
_entity_poly.pdbx_seq_one_letter_code
_entity_poly.pdbx_strand_id
1 'polypeptide(L)'
;MTRSDVFLASVTYSDLGSLYFRVVKPAQVLEIYRYISKNSEIREAAVLWTCNRFEIYFYPGTHANVQYIKGYLEGKVSGYRITHGMQAVRHLFYVASGLESMLPGENEILGQVREAWKLSEKYGMSGSIINNLFRTSIEAGKLVRSQTSIGKLRRSIAREAVDMFEEAGGRDPVLVVGAGNMGRQLVTILKERGHLVSLTNRTAEKGRKIADAFHIPSVRFEKGDWKNYASCFIAVRAENYIIEPDDLPEGSCKVIVDVSTPFAVNPEIESSAVLINLEKISERLRKTEAERRQMMEQASVILEAELRNYIRSQEDTSRSALIRRLFEISDRIVEEEMRHLKKQSSVDVRVEQNIRFAMEKERDRILSVLISSLKGGDIPWSNEDIEKFRKNLDSIHEKTVDIEKLR
;
A
#
# COMPACT_ATOMS: atom_id res chain seq x y z
N MET A 1 5.24 28.57 -2.88
CA MET A 1 5.36 27.30 -2.12
C MET A 1 5.31 26.13 -3.11
N THR A 2 6.45 25.69 -3.61
CA THR A 2 6.59 24.60 -4.60
C THR A 2 6.89 23.28 -3.89
N ARG A 3 5.91 22.71 -3.18
CA ARG A 3 6.07 21.39 -2.54
C ARG A 3 5.79 20.30 -3.57
N SER A 4 6.85 19.79 -4.19
CA SER A 4 6.81 18.57 -5.01
C SER A 4 6.88 17.35 -4.09
N ASP A 5 5.96 17.27 -3.13
CA ASP A 5 5.90 16.19 -2.14
C ASP A 5 4.66 15.32 -2.39
N VAL A 6 4.68 14.10 -1.83
CA VAL A 6 3.49 13.25 -1.73
C VAL A 6 2.54 13.84 -0.69
N PHE A 7 1.26 13.89 -1.04
CA PHE A 7 0.19 14.28 -0.12
C PHE A 7 -0.76 13.11 0.10
N LEU A 8 -1.41 13.13 1.24
CA LEU A 8 -2.42 12.17 1.65
C LEU A 8 -3.67 12.93 2.10
N ALA A 9 -4.78 12.66 1.44
CA ALA A 9 -6.11 12.98 1.97
C ALA A 9 -6.68 11.73 2.62
N SER A 10 -6.89 11.75 3.94
CA SER A 10 -7.38 10.62 4.73
C SER A 10 -8.74 10.93 5.35
N VAL A 11 -9.66 9.97 5.27
CA VAL A 11 -10.99 10.00 5.88
C VAL A 11 -11.12 8.81 6.81
N THR A 12 -11.49 9.10 8.06
CA THR A 12 -11.77 8.13 9.11
C THR A 12 -13.11 7.44 8.88
N TYR A 13 -13.27 6.21 9.39
CA TYR A 13 -14.51 5.43 9.28
C TYR A 13 -15.76 6.20 9.70
N SER A 14 -15.69 6.87 10.85
CA SER A 14 -16.78 7.69 11.41
C SER A 14 -17.25 8.78 10.46
N ASP A 15 -16.41 9.15 9.50
CA ASP A 15 -16.60 10.29 8.63
C ASP A 15 -16.92 9.94 7.18
N LEU A 16 -16.97 8.65 6.83
CA LEU A 16 -17.11 8.20 5.44
C LEU A 16 -18.43 8.63 4.77
N GLY A 17 -19.49 8.92 5.52
CA GLY A 17 -20.76 9.40 4.96
C GLY A 17 -21.24 8.58 3.76
N SER A 18 -21.42 9.22 2.61
CA SER A 18 -21.84 8.58 1.35
C SER A 18 -20.77 7.71 0.68
N LEU A 19 -19.51 7.81 1.12
CA LEU A 19 -18.40 6.93 0.70
C LEU A 19 -18.32 5.66 1.56
N TYR A 20 -19.28 5.43 2.46
CA TYR A 20 -19.32 4.17 3.20
C TYR A 20 -19.82 3.03 2.30
N PHE A 21 -18.93 2.08 2.00
CA PHE A 21 -19.28 0.82 1.34
C PHE A 21 -18.69 -0.35 2.08
N ARG A 22 -19.50 -1.39 2.29
CA ARG A 22 -19.08 -2.63 2.91
C ARG A 22 -18.02 -3.36 2.07
N VAL A 23 -18.18 -3.33 0.75
CA VAL A 23 -17.16 -3.82 -0.20
C VAL A 23 -16.92 -2.79 -1.29
N VAL A 24 -15.64 -2.46 -1.49
CA VAL A 24 -15.18 -1.54 -2.53
C VAL A 24 -15.02 -2.28 -3.84
N LYS A 25 -15.74 -1.84 -4.87
CA LYS A 25 -15.67 -2.36 -6.23
C LYS A 25 -14.65 -1.57 -7.06
N PRO A 26 -13.91 -2.21 -7.99
CA PRO A 26 -12.97 -1.51 -8.87
C PRO A 26 -13.58 -0.35 -9.67
N ALA A 27 -14.88 -0.42 -9.99
CA ALA A 27 -15.59 0.64 -10.69
C ALA A 27 -15.72 1.94 -9.87
N GLN A 28 -15.86 1.83 -8.55
CA GLN A 28 -15.94 2.99 -7.65
C GLN A 28 -14.57 3.69 -7.55
N VAL A 29 -13.51 2.90 -7.46
CA VAL A 29 -12.13 3.42 -7.51
C VAL A 29 -11.83 4.08 -8.86
N LEU A 30 -12.33 3.51 -9.96
CA LEU A 30 -12.20 4.10 -11.29
C LEU A 30 -12.91 5.45 -11.42
N GLU A 31 -14.07 5.64 -10.77
CA GLU A 31 -14.74 6.95 -10.74
C GLU A 31 -13.88 8.02 -10.09
N ILE A 32 -13.23 7.68 -8.98
CA ILE A 32 -12.28 8.58 -8.30
C ILE A 32 -11.12 8.90 -9.22
N TYR A 33 -10.52 7.90 -9.87
CA TYR A 33 -9.43 8.15 -10.81
C TYR A 33 -9.86 9.01 -11.99
N ARG A 34 -11.05 8.81 -12.55
CA ARG A 34 -11.60 9.70 -13.59
C ARG A 34 -11.75 11.14 -13.12
N TYR A 35 -12.16 11.34 -11.87
CA TYR A 35 -12.19 12.67 -11.28
C TYR A 35 -10.77 13.26 -11.16
N ILE A 36 -9.82 12.50 -10.62
CA ILE A 36 -8.43 12.96 -10.44
C ILE A 36 -7.77 13.29 -11.79
N SER A 37 -7.93 12.44 -12.80
CA SER A 37 -7.31 12.63 -14.12
C SER A 37 -7.81 13.85 -14.89
N LYS A 38 -8.97 14.43 -14.53
CA LYS A 38 -9.43 15.70 -15.11
C LYS A 38 -8.52 16.88 -14.72
N ASN A 39 -7.76 16.75 -13.63
CA ASN A 39 -6.71 17.69 -13.29
C ASN A 39 -5.35 17.08 -13.67
N SER A 40 -4.83 17.46 -14.84
CA SER A 40 -3.54 16.99 -15.36
C SER A 40 -2.33 17.42 -14.52
N GLU A 41 -2.49 18.37 -13.59
CA GLU A 41 -1.41 18.74 -12.67
C GLU A 41 -1.18 17.68 -11.59
N ILE A 42 -2.14 16.78 -11.33
CA ILE A 42 -1.94 15.59 -10.49
C ILE A 42 -1.39 14.49 -11.38
N ARG A 43 -0.10 14.21 -11.24
CA ARG A 43 0.64 13.27 -12.10
C ARG A 43 0.50 11.84 -11.64
N GLU A 44 0.45 11.62 -10.33
CA GLU A 44 0.36 10.29 -9.75
C GLU A 44 -0.64 10.27 -8.60
N ALA A 45 -1.39 9.18 -8.46
CA ALA A 45 -2.30 8.94 -7.36
C ALA A 45 -2.53 7.45 -7.08
N ALA A 46 -2.78 7.12 -5.81
CA ALA A 46 -3.25 5.81 -5.38
C ALA A 46 -4.38 5.97 -4.36
N VAL A 47 -5.42 5.14 -4.50
CA VAL A 47 -6.60 5.17 -3.62
C VAL A 47 -6.59 3.89 -2.80
N LEU A 48 -6.40 4.02 -1.49
CA LEU A 48 -6.58 2.94 -0.54
C LEU A 48 -7.96 3.07 0.10
N TRP A 49 -8.83 2.12 -0.22
CA TRP A 49 -10.19 2.11 0.28
C TRP A 49 -10.51 0.74 0.88
N THR A 50 -10.80 0.75 2.17
CA THR A 50 -11.19 -0.43 2.94
C THR A 50 -12.50 -0.15 3.66
N CYS A 51 -13.02 -1.12 4.40
CA CYS A 51 -14.18 -0.91 5.26
C CYS A 51 -13.95 0.16 6.36
N ASN A 52 -12.68 0.42 6.74
CA ASN A 52 -12.32 1.24 7.90
C ASN A 52 -11.53 2.52 7.55
N ARG A 53 -11.12 2.69 6.30
CA ARG A 53 -10.36 3.86 5.85
C ARG A 53 -10.59 4.18 4.39
N PHE A 54 -10.56 5.47 4.08
CA PHE A 54 -10.48 5.98 2.73
C PHE A 54 -9.34 6.98 2.62
N GLU A 55 -8.38 6.68 1.77
CA GLU A 55 -7.13 7.42 1.65
C GLU A 55 -6.77 7.64 0.18
N ILE A 56 -6.49 8.89 -0.17
CA ILE A 56 -6.00 9.29 -1.50
C ILE A 56 -4.58 9.80 -1.33
N TYR A 57 -3.62 9.03 -1.82
CA TYR A 57 -2.24 9.46 -1.99
C TYR A 57 -2.10 10.12 -3.35
N PHE A 58 -1.47 11.29 -3.43
CA PHE A 58 -1.29 11.99 -4.72
C PHE A 58 -0.02 12.82 -4.78
N TYR A 59 0.46 13.05 -5.99
CA TYR A 59 1.67 13.80 -6.30
C TYR A 59 1.53 14.55 -7.64
N PRO A 60 2.06 15.78 -7.77
CA PRO A 60 2.56 16.64 -6.70
C PRO A 60 1.39 17.26 -5.91
N GLY A 61 1.57 17.51 -4.61
CA GLY A 61 0.57 18.24 -3.81
C GLY A 61 0.74 19.75 -3.84
N THR A 62 0.46 20.38 -4.98
CA THR A 62 0.34 21.84 -5.06
C THR A 62 -0.91 22.33 -4.32
N HIS A 63 -1.00 23.62 -4.01
CA HIS A 63 -2.20 24.18 -3.38
C HIS A 63 -3.45 23.93 -4.23
N ALA A 64 -3.37 24.13 -5.55
CA ALA A 64 -4.46 23.87 -6.48
C ALA A 64 -4.89 22.39 -6.46
N ASN A 65 -3.93 21.46 -6.48
CA ASN A 65 -4.21 20.02 -6.41
C ASN A 65 -4.88 19.62 -5.10
N VAL A 66 -4.43 20.19 -3.97
CA VAL A 66 -5.06 19.96 -2.67
C VAL A 66 -6.52 20.44 -2.69
N GLN A 67 -6.79 21.65 -3.18
CA GLN A 67 -8.17 22.16 -3.26
C GLN A 67 -9.04 21.32 -4.20
N TYR A 68 -8.47 20.84 -5.32
CA TYR A 68 -9.18 19.97 -6.26
C TYR A 68 -9.61 18.64 -5.62
N ILE A 69 -8.73 18.02 -4.83
CA ILE A 69 -9.07 16.82 -4.05
C ILE A 69 -10.08 17.12 -2.95
N LYS A 70 -9.97 18.26 -2.26
CA LYS A 70 -10.96 18.69 -1.26
C LYS A 70 -12.36 18.83 -1.86
N GLY A 71 -12.47 19.44 -3.04
CA GLY A 71 -13.75 19.56 -3.75
C GLY A 71 -14.39 18.22 -4.11
N TYR A 72 -13.60 17.14 -4.24
CA TYR A 72 -14.18 15.79 -4.37
C TYR A 72 -14.79 15.28 -3.08
N LEU A 73 -14.15 15.54 -1.94
CA LEU A 73 -14.54 15.04 -0.62
C LEU A 73 -15.72 15.83 -0.05
N GLU A 74 -15.79 17.13 -0.34
CA GLU A 74 -16.86 18.01 0.10
C GLU A 74 -18.24 17.46 -0.27
N GLY A 75 -19.15 17.45 0.71
CA GLY A 75 -20.50 16.90 0.59
C GLY A 75 -20.58 15.37 0.53
N LYS A 76 -19.45 14.64 0.38
CA LYS A 76 -19.43 13.17 0.40
C LYS A 76 -19.08 12.58 1.76
N VAL A 77 -18.26 13.29 2.54
CA VAL A 77 -17.75 12.90 3.86
C VAL A 77 -18.03 13.99 4.89
N SER A 78 -18.15 13.64 6.18
CA SER A 78 -18.33 14.64 7.26
C SER A 78 -17.03 15.26 7.75
N GLY A 79 -15.89 14.63 7.46
CA GLY A 79 -14.57 15.10 7.87
C GLY A 79 -13.45 14.45 7.07
N TYR A 80 -12.35 15.17 6.87
CA TYR A 80 -11.15 14.67 6.24
C TYR A 80 -9.90 15.40 6.76
N ARG A 81 -8.73 14.77 6.64
CA ARG A 81 -7.43 15.33 7.03
C ARG A 81 -6.47 15.30 5.84
N ILE A 82 -5.71 16.39 5.66
CA ILE A 82 -4.64 16.47 4.67
C ILE A 82 -3.28 16.41 5.39
N THR A 83 -2.45 15.44 5.04
CA THR A 83 -1.06 15.33 5.47
C THR A 83 -0.12 15.34 4.26
N HIS A 84 1.15 15.65 4.47
CA HIS A 84 2.11 15.80 3.37
C HIS A 84 3.52 15.35 3.74
N GLY A 85 4.33 15.10 2.70
CA GLY A 85 5.73 14.73 2.83
C GLY A 85 5.92 13.51 3.72
N MET A 86 6.85 13.61 4.67
CA MET A 86 7.22 12.50 5.53
C MET A 86 6.08 11.97 6.39
N GLN A 87 5.10 12.81 6.76
CA GLN A 87 3.95 12.34 7.55
C GLN A 87 3.06 11.40 6.72
N ALA A 88 2.83 11.72 5.44
CA ALA A 88 2.07 10.87 4.53
C ALA A 88 2.81 9.54 4.24
N VAL A 89 4.14 9.61 4.05
CA VAL A 89 4.99 8.43 3.87
C VAL A 89 4.94 7.53 5.10
N ARG A 90 5.21 8.10 6.28
CA ARG A 90 5.18 7.39 7.56
C ARG A 90 3.81 6.72 7.77
N HIS A 91 2.72 7.45 7.51
CA HIS A 91 1.36 6.90 7.60
C HIS A 91 1.22 5.61 6.79
N LEU A 92 1.62 5.59 5.50
CA LEU A 92 1.52 4.38 4.69
C LEU A 92 2.36 3.21 5.22
N PHE A 93 3.55 3.48 5.75
CA PHE A 93 4.40 2.46 6.40
C PHE A 93 3.68 1.83 7.61
N TYR A 94 3.04 2.66 8.44
CA TYR A 94 2.27 2.21 9.61
C TYR A 94 1.00 1.44 9.20
N VAL A 95 0.31 1.88 8.16
CA VAL A 95 -0.85 1.17 7.58
C VAL A 95 -0.43 -0.17 7.00
N ALA A 96 0.62 -0.22 6.19
CA ALA A 96 1.09 -1.45 5.54
C ALA A 96 1.61 -2.50 6.56
N SER A 97 2.21 -2.05 7.67
CA SER A 97 2.60 -2.95 8.77
C SER A 97 1.39 -3.46 9.57
N GLY A 98 0.25 -2.77 9.52
CA GLY A 98 -0.99 -3.10 10.22
C GLY A 98 -1.00 -2.62 11.68
N LEU A 99 -0.16 -1.65 12.02
CA LEU A 99 -0.12 -1.01 13.33
C LEU A 99 -1.29 -0.05 13.56
N GLU A 100 -1.90 0.43 12.48
CA GLU A 100 -3.10 1.29 12.51
C GLU A 100 -4.41 0.54 12.24
N SER A 101 -4.43 -0.79 12.24
CA SER A 101 -5.71 -1.53 12.15
C SER A 101 -6.40 -1.61 13.51
N MET A 102 -7.74 -1.55 13.52
CA MET A 102 -8.56 -1.77 14.72
C MET A 102 -8.24 -3.12 15.38
N LEU A 103 -7.87 -4.12 14.59
CA LEU A 103 -7.32 -5.39 15.04
C LEU A 103 -5.84 -5.48 14.62
N PRO A 104 -4.90 -5.20 15.54
CA PRO A 104 -3.46 -5.22 15.24
C PRO A 104 -3.08 -6.59 14.65
N GLY A 105 -2.53 -6.64 13.45
CA GLY A 105 -2.14 -7.91 12.82
C GLY A 105 -3.19 -8.55 11.92
N GLU A 106 -4.29 -7.88 11.61
CA GLU A 106 -5.10 -8.22 10.43
C GLU A 106 -4.24 -8.18 9.18
N ASN A 107 -4.16 -9.31 8.49
CA ASN A 107 -3.26 -9.38 7.34
C ASN A 107 -3.87 -8.87 6.06
N GLU A 108 -5.15 -8.51 6.13
CA GLU A 108 -5.87 -7.95 5.02
C GLU A 108 -5.31 -6.59 4.62
N ILE A 109 -4.90 -5.73 5.56
CA ILE A 109 -4.45 -4.38 5.22
C ILE A 109 -3.22 -4.35 4.29
N LEU A 110 -2.20 -5.18 4.54
CA LEU A 110 -1.05 -5.29 3.63
C LEU A 110 -1.45 -5.80 2.23
N GLY A 111 -2.46 -6.69 2.19
CA GLY A 111 -3.06 -7.15 0.94
C GLY A 111 -3.83 -6.04 0.21
N GLN A 112 -4.64 -5.27 0.95
CA GLN A 112 -5.41 -4.14 0.46
C GLN A 112 -4.52 -3.00 -0.03
N VAL A 113 -3.42 -2.69 0.67
CA VAL A 113 -2.38 -1.75 0.20
C VAL A 113 -1.78 -2.21 -1.14
N ARG A 114 -1.50 -3.51 -1.28
CA ARG A 114 -1.02 -4.08 -2.54
C ARG A 114 -2.08 -4.04 -3.64
N GLU A 115 -3.35 -4.29 -3.33
CA GLU A 115 -4.46 -4.19 -4.27
C GLU A 115 -4.66 -2.74 -4.74
N ALA A 116 -4.61 -1.78 -3.82
CA ALA A 116 -4.66 -0.34 -4.13
C ALA A 116 -3.55 0.08 -5.08
N TRP A 117 -2.32 -0.38 -4.83
CA TRP A 117 -1.18 -0.13 -5.72
C TRP A 117 -1.37 -0.76 -7.11
N LYS A 118 -1.83 -2.02 -7.17
CA LYS A 118 -2.10 -2.67 -8.46
C LYS A 118 -3.21 -1.98 -9.25
N LEU A 119 -4.21 -1.44 -8.57
CA LEU A 119 -5.28 -0.67 -9.21
C LEU A 119 -4.76 0.66 -9.76
N SER A 120 -3.88 1.37 -9.02
CA SER A 120 -3.26 2.59 -9.55
C SER A 120 -2.42 2.31 -10.80
N GLU A 121 -1.63 1.23 -10.79
CA GLU A 121 -0.86 0.80 -11.96
C GLU A 121 -1.76 0.44 -13.14
N LYS A 122 -2.81 -0.35 -12.90
CA LYS A 122 -3.76 -0.78 -13.93
C LYS A 122 -4.42 0.38 -14.67
N TYR A 123 -4.73 1.47 -13.95
CA TYR A 123 -5.39 2.64 -14.52
C TYR A 123 -4.41 3.74 -14.95
N GLY A 124 -3.10 3.48 -14.96
CA GLY A 124 -2.09 4.45 -15.37
C GLY A 124 -1.98 5.65 -14.43
N MET A 125 -2.41 5.49 -13.17
CA MET A 125 -2.44 6.56 -12.17
C MET A 125 -1.18 6.59 -11.32
N SER A 126 -0.34 5.57 -11.28
CA SER A 126 0.92 5.61 -10.53
C SER A 126 2.14 5.71 -11.43
N GLY A 127 3.16 6.42 -10.96
CA GLY A 127 4.46 6.56 -11.60
C GLY A 127 5.58 6.25 -10.62
N SER A 128 6.77 6.82 -10.85
CA SER A 128 7.96 6.47 -10.06
C SER A 128 7.81 6.79 -8.57
N ILE A 129 7.09 7.86 -8.21
CA ILE A 129 6.96 8.32 -6.83
C ILE A 129 6.03 7.40 -6.04
N ILE A 130 4.80 7.22 -6.50
CA ILE A 130 3.79 6.36 -5.87
C ILE A 130 4.22 4.89 -5.91
N ASN A 131 4.81 4.41 -7.02
CA ASN A 131 5.27 3.02 -7.10
C ASN A 131 6.39 2.74 -6.08
N ASN A 132 7.35 3.66 -5.93
CA ASN A 132 8.41 3.46 -4.95
C ASN A 132 7.85 3.47 -3.52
N LEU A 133 7.00 4.44 -3.19
CA LEU A 133 6.38 4.57 -1.86
C LEU A 133 5.58 3.31 -1.47
N PHE A 134 4.71 2.82 -2.35
CA PHE A 134 3.89 1.64 -2.05
C PHE A 134 4.73 0.36 -1.97
N ARG A 135 5.72 0.19 -2.87
CA ARG A 135 6.62 -0.96 -2.85
C ARG A 135 7.39 -1.05 -1.53
N THR A 136 8.07 0.02 -1.12
CA THR A 136 8.87 0.03 0.11
C THR A 136 8.02 -0.11 1.37
N SER A 137 6.82 0.51 1.38
CA SER A 137 5.86 0.33 2.49
C SER A 137 5.41 -1.13 2.62
N ILE A 138 5.15 -1.82 1.50
CA ILE A 138 4.78 -3.24 1.48
C ILE A 138 5.93 -4.13 1.96
N GLU A 139 7.16 -3.82 1.57
CA GLU A 139 8.36 -4.54 2.00
C GLU A 139 8.59 -4.38 3.51
N ALA A 140 8.52 -3.16 4.02
CA ALA A 140 8.58 -2.88 5.46
C ALA A 140 7.48 -3.61 6.23
N GLY A 141 6.24 -3.61 5.72
CA GLY A 141 5.13 -4.34 6.32
C GLY A 141 5.34 -5.86 6.36
N LYS A 142 5.98 -6.45 5.33
CA LYS A 142 6.38 -7.87 5.34
C LYS A 142 7.46 -8.14 6.39
N LEU A 143 8.44 -7.24 6.51
CA LEU A 143 9.56 -7.37 7.45
C LEU A 143 9.09 -7.31 8.90
N VAL A 144 8.27 -6.32 9.25
CA VAL A 144 7.66 -6.21 10.59
C VAL A 144 6.94 -7.50 10.94
N ARG A 145 6.19 -8.10 10.01
CA ARG A 145 5.43 -9.32 10.27
C ARG A 145 6.28 -10.58 10.41
N SER A 146 7.41 -10.65 9.70
CA SER A 146 8.32 -11.80 9.82
C SER A 146 9.13 -11.75 11.11
N GLN A 147 9.44 -10.55 11.60
CA GLN A 147 10.29 -10.36 12.78
C GLN A 147 9.54 -10.13 14.10
N THR A 148 8.24 -9.81 14.06
CA THR A 148 7.43 -9.57 15.26
C THR A 148 6.37 -10.64 15.48
N SER A 149 5.85 -10.71 16.71
CA SER A 149 4.74 -11.58 17.07
C SER A 149 3.41 -11.24 16.35
N ILE A 150 3.34 -10.12 15.61
CA ILE A 150 2.19 -9.74 14.80
C ILE A 150 1.88 -10.82 13.75
N GLY A 151 2.91 -11.42 13.13
CA GLY A 151 2.74 -12.54 12.21
C GLY A 151 2.22 -13.81 12.87
N LYS A 152 2.51 -14.00 14.17
CA LYS A 152 2.02 -15.16 14.96
C LYS A 152 0.53 -15.02 15.30
N LEU A 153 -0.02 -13.82 15.29
CA LEU A 153 -1.41 -13.58 15.63
C LEU A 153 -2.41 -14.30 14.71
N ARG A 154 -2.09 -14.51 13.42
CA ARG A 154 -2.98 -15.30 12.53
C ARG A 154 -3.18 -16.73 13.01
N ARG A 155 -2.08 -17.38 13.40
CA ARG A 155 -2.14 -18.73 13.97
C ARG A 155 -2.87 -18.72 15.30
N SER A 156 -2.79 -17.62 16.05
CA SER A 156 -3.58 -17.41 17.26
C SER A 156 -5.08 -17.32 16.96
N ILE A 157 -5.51 -16.50 15.99
CA ILE A 157 -6.92 -16.35 15.59
C ILE A 157 -7.49 -17.68 15.10
N ALA A 158 -6.80 -18.38 14.20
CA ALA A 158 -7.30 -19.65 13.69
C ALA A 158 -7.35 -20.74 14.77
N ARG A 159 -6.41 -20.76 15.73
CA ARG A 159 -6.47 -21.69 16.87
C ARG A 159 -7.58 -21.33 17.82
N GLU A 160 -7.68 -20.07 18.22
CA GLU A 160 -8.73 -19.60 19.11
C GLU A 160 -10.12 -19.82 18.52
N ALA A 161 -10.28 -19.60 17.21
CA ALA A 161 -11.51 -19.89 16.49
C ALA A 161 -11.92 -21.37 16.64
N VAL A 162 -10.96 -22.29 16.61
CA VAL A 162 -11.19 -23.73 16.82
C VAL A 162 -11.41 -24.05 18.31
N ASP A 163 -10.67 -23.42 19.22
CA ASP A 163 -10.86 -23.57 20.67
C ASP A 163 -12.28 -23.15 21.09
N MET A 164 -12.71 -21.95 20.68
CA MET A 164 -14.05 -21.44 20.94
C MET A 164 -15.14 -22.30 20.29
N PHE A 165 -14.86 -22.85 19.10
CA PHE A 165 -15.77 -23.78 18.41
C PHE A 165 -15.97 -25.07 19.20
N GLU A 166 -14.91 -25.68 19.71
CA GLU A 166 -14.99 -26.90 20.52
C GLU A 166 -15.72 -26.64 21.85
N GLU A 167 -15.43 -25.51 22.51
CA GLU A 167 -16.09 -25.12 23.75
C GLU A 167 -17.58 -24.80 23.58
N ALA A 168 -17.96 -24.27 22.42
CA ALA A 168 -19.36 -24.07 22.04
C ALA A 168 -20.08 -25.39 21.71
N GLY A 169 -19.41 -26.54 21.82
CA GLY A 169 -19.98 -27.85 21.53
C GLY A 169 -20.07 -28.16 20.04
N GLY A 170 -19.14 -27.59 19.26
CA GLY A 170 -18.97 -27.84 17.83
C GLY A 170 -18.82 -29.32 17.49
N ARG A 171 -19.35 -29.74 16.33
CA ARG A 171 -19.39 -31.16 15.93
C ARG A 171 -19.11 -31.36 14.45
N ASP A 172 -18.82 -32.61 14.13
CA ASP A 172 -18.63 -33.10 12.77
C ASP A 172 -19.96 -33.48 12.09
N PRO A 173 -20.01 -33.45 10.75
CA PRO A 173 -18.95 -32.97 9.86
C PRO A 173 -18.87 -31.44 9.82
N VAL A 174 -17.65 -30.91 9.62
CA VAL A 174 -17.35 -29.47 9.56
C VAL A 174 -17.17 -29.01 8.12
N LEU A 175 -17.85 -27.94 7.73
CA LEU A 175 -17.66 -27.28 6.44
C LEU A 175 -16.80 -26.02 6.59
N VAL A 176 -15.68 -25.95 5.89
CA VAL A 176 -14.91 -24.71 5.72
C VAL A 176 -15.30 -24.05 4.40
N VAL A 177 -15.79 -22.81 4.47
CA VAL A 177 -16.15 -21.99 3.31
C VAL A 177 -15.05 -20.96 3.09
N GLY A 178 -14.31 -21.12 2.00
CA GLY A 178 -13.25 -20.20 1.58
C GLY A 178 -11.87 -20.84 1.49
N ALA A 179 -11.23 -20.71 0.33
CA ALA A 179 -9.89 -21.23 0.06
C ALA A 179 -8.78 -20.18 0.24
N GLY A 180 -9.00 -19.20 1.13
CA GLY A 180 -8.02 -18.16 1.46
C GLY A 180 -6.93 -18.66 2.42
N ASN A 181 -6.01 -17.76 2.79
CA ASN A 181 -4.99 -18.07 3.80
C ASN A 181 -5.60 -18.49 5.14
N MET A 182 -6.69 -17.83 5.56
CA MET A 182 -7.40 -18.16 6.80
C MET A 182 -8.08 -19.53 6.71
N GLY A 183 -8.84 -19.78 5.64
CA GLY A 183 -9.47 -21.08 5.42
C GLY A 183 -8.46 -22.24 5.40
N ARG A 184 -7.29 -22.05 4.79
CA ARG A 184 -6.20 -23.05 4.84
C ARG A 184 -5.72 -23.32 6.27
N GLN A 185 -5.55 -22.28 7.09
CA GLN A 185 -5.13 -22.43 8.49
C GLN A 185 -6.19 -23.14 9.33
N LEU A 186 -7.47 -22.79 9.16
CA LEU A 186 -8.58 -23.46 9.82
C LEU A 186 -8.63 -24.96 9.46
N VAL A 187 -8.55 -25.30 8.16
CA VAL A 187 -8.46 -26.69 7.70
C VAL A 187 -7.29 -27.42 8.36
N THR A 188 -6.12 -26.79 8.45
CA THR A 188 -4.93 -27.39 9.07
C THR A 188 -5.20 -27.74 10.54
N ILE A 189 -5.70 -26.78 11.33
CA ILE A 189 -5.91 -26.95 12.77
C ILE A 189 -7.05 -27.93 13.06
N LEU A 190 -8.17 -27.84 12.33
CA LEU A 190 -9.29 -28.77 12.47
C LEU A 190 -8.88 -30.21 12.16
N LYS A 191 -8.05 -30.43 11.13
CA LYS A 191 -7.48 -31.74 10.80
C LYS A 191 -6.51 -32.23 11.87
N GLU A 192 -5.65 -31.35 12.40
CA GLU A 192 -4.74 -31.67 13.51
C GLU A 192 -5.52 -32.11 14.77
N ARG A 193 -6.72 -31.56 14.99
CA ARG A 193 -7.63 -31.94 16.10
C ARG A 193 -8.55 -33.12 15.80
N GLY A 194 -8.47 -33.69 14.60
CA GLY A 194 -9.18 -34.92 14.25
C GLY A 194 -10.60 -34.73 13.69
N HIS A 195 -11.01 -33.50 13.34
CA HIS A 195 -12.33 -33.24 12.77
C HIS A 195 -12.48 -33.74 11.32
N LEU A 196 -13.70 -34.18 10.98
CA LEU A 196 -14.10 -34.50 9.61
C LEU A 196 -14.42 -33.23 8.83
N VAL A 197 -13.42 -32.71 8.12
CA VAL A 197 -13.50 -31.42 7.39
C VAL A 197 -13.81 -31.61 5.91
N SER A 198 -14.75 -30.82 5.38
CA SER A 198 -14.93 -30.57 3.95
C SER A 198 -14.62 -29.12 3.61
N LEU A 199 -14.16 -28.85 2.39
CA LEU A 199 -13.86 -27.50 1.91
C LEU A 199 -14.76 -27.13 0.72
N THR A 200 -15.33 -25.94 0.75
CA THR A 200 -16.02 -25.34 -0.41
C THR A 200 -15.46 -23.96 -0.73
N ASN A 201 -15.47 -23.60 -2.01
CA ASN A 201 -15.01 -22.29 -2.46
C ASN A 201 -15.67 -21.91 -3.78
N ARG A 202 -16.01 -20.62 -3.94
CA ARG A 202 -16.64 -20.09 -5.18
C ARG A 202 -15.86 -20.43 -6.45
N THR A 203 -14.53 -20.43 -6.39
CA THR A 203 -13.67 -20.92 -7.46
C THR A 203 -13.27 -22.36 -7.16
N ALA A 204 -13.91 -23.33 -7.82
CA ALA A 204 -13.72 -24.76 -7.56
C ALA A 204 -12.25 -25.20 -7.64
N GLU A 205 -11.48 -24.69 -8.61
CA GLU A 205 -10.06 -25.02 -8.77
C GLU A 205 -9.22 -24.65 -7.54
N LYS A 206 -9.49 -23.49 -6.91
CA LYS A 206 -8.80 -23.05 -5.69
C LYS A 206 -9.16 -23.92 -4.49
N GLY A 207 -10.42 -24.34 -4.39
CA GLY A 207 -10.88 -25.27 -3.35
C GLY A 207 -10.19 -26.62 -3.50
N ARG A 208 -10.23 -27.20 -4.71
CA ARG A 208 -9.62 -28.50 -5.02
C ARG A 208 -8.13 -28.54 -4.69
N LYS A 209 -7.36 -27.52 -5.08
CA LYS A 209 -5.92 -27.43 -4.77
C LYS A 209 -5.61 -27.53 -3.27
N ILE A 210 -6.46 -26.96 -2.41
CA ILE A 210 -6.29 -27.06 -0.95
C ILE A 210 -6.78 -28.42 -0.48
N ALA A 211 -7.97 -28.85 -0.92
CA ALA A 211 -8.55 -30.11 -0.52
C ALA A 211 -7.62 -31.31 -0.81
N ASP A 212 -7.00 -31.33 -2.00
CA ASP A 212 -6.02 -32.34 -2.40
C ASP A 212 -4.79 -32.33 -1.48
N ALA A 213 -4.28 -31.13 -1.14
CA ALA A 213 -3.10 -30.98 -0.28
C ALA A 213 -3.33 -31.46 1.16
N PHE A 214 -4.57 -31.44 1.65
CA PHE A 214 -4.94 -31.88 3.00
C PHE A 214 -5.68 -33.23 3.02
N HIS A 215 -5.86 -33.86 1.85
CA HIS A 215 -6.64 -35.08 1.66
C HIS A 215 -8.03 -34.98 2.33
N ILE A 216 -8.79 -33.95 1.97
CA ILE A 216 -10.17 -33.72 2.42
C ILE A 216 -11.12 -33.59 1.21
N PRO A 217 -12.44 -33.80 1.37
CA PRO A 217 -13.40 -33.56 0.31
C PRO A 217 -13.46 -32.08 -0.10
N SER A 218 -13.36 -31.81 -1.41
CA SER A 218 -13.78 -30.54 -1.98
C SER A 218 -15.22 -30.67 -2.46
N VAL A 219 -16.14 -29.96 -1.83
CA VAL A 219 -17.55 -29.93 -2.25
C VAL A 219 -17.82 -28.73 -3.14
N ARG A 220 -18.90 -28.80 -3.92
CA ARG A 220 -19.35 -27.67 -4.75
C ARG A 220 -19.83 -26.54 -3.85
N PHE A 221 -19.68 -25.31 -4.31
CA PHE A 221 -20.26 -24.16 -3.61
C PHE A 221 -21.71 -24.01 -4.06
N GLU A 222 -22.66 -24.43 -3.23
CA GLU A 222 -24.09 -24.18 -3.42
C GLU A 222 -24.67 -23.54 -2.15
N LYS A 223 -25.49 -22.49 -2.32
CA LYS A 223 -26.11 -21.79 -1.19
C LYS A 223 -27.09 -22.75 -0.50
N GLY A 224 -26.98 -22.89 0.81
CA GLY A 224 -27.85 -23.80 1.59
C GLY A 224 -27.23 -25.16 1.91
N ASP A 225 -26.07 -25.51 1.33
CA ASP A 225 -25.40 -26.80 1.61
C ASP A 225 -24.87 -26.90 3.04
N TRP A 226 -24.75 -25.78 3.75
CA TRP A 226 -24.41 -25.72 5.18
C TRP A 226 -25.35 -26.56 6.04
N LYS A 227 -26.60 -26.81 5.61
CA LYS A 227 -27.56 -27.67 6.32
C LYS A 227 -27.09 -29.12 6.48
N ASN A 228 -26.20 -29.59 5.60
CA ASN A 228 -25.69 -30.97 5.62
C ASN A 228 -24.53 -31.15 6.61
N TYR A 229 -24.13 -30.07 7.29
CA TYR A 229 -23.00 -30.05 8.21
C TYR A 229 -23.46 -29.68 9.61
N ALA A 230 -22.77 -30.24 10.60
CA ALA A 230 -23.06 -29.94 11.99
C ALA A 230 -22.46 -28.59 12.41
N SER A 231 -21.45 -28.10 11.71
CA SER A 231 -20.80 -26.81 11.97
C SER A 231 -20.11 -26.24 10.74
N CYS A 232 -19.95 -24.91 10.72
CA CYS A 232 -19.50 -24.18 9.55
C CYS A 232 -18.45 -23.12 9.92
N PHE A 233 -17.31 -23.10 9.23
CA PHE A 233 -16.30 -22.04 9.34
C PHE A 233 -16.30 -21.19 8.08
N ILE A 234 -16.59 -19.91 8.22
CA ILE A 234 -16.73 -18.96 7.13
C ILE A 234 -15.52 -18.04 7.09
N ALA A 235 -14.72 -18.17 6.02
CA ALA A 235 -13.46 -17.46 5.83
C ALA A 235 -13.37 -16.89 4.41
N VAL A 236 -14.34 -16.05 4.05
CA VAL A 236 -14.48 -15.45 2.71
C VAL A 236 -14.40 -13.93 2.77
N ARG A 237 -14.31 -13.30 1.60
CA ARG A 237 -14.61 -11.87 1.43
C ARG A 237 -15.94 -11.79 0.69
N ALA A 238 -17.00 -11.39 1.38
CA ALA A 238 -18.36 -11.36 0.85
C ALA A 238 -18.91 -9.93 0.82
N GLU A 239 -19.72 -9.62 -0.21
CA GLU A 239 -20.38 -8.31 -0.35
C GLU A 239 -21.63 -8.20 0.53
N ASN A 240 -22.33 -9.32 0.69
CA ASN A 240 -23.53 -9.48 1.50
C ASN A 240 -23.34 -10.68 2.43
N TYR A 241 -24.25 -10.86 3.39
CA TYR A 241 -24.30 -12.10 4.15
C TYR A 241 -24.54 -13.27 3.20
N ILE A 242 -23.74 -14.33 3.36
CA ILE A 242 -23.87 -15.58 2.60
C ILE A 242 -24.75 -16.60 3.33
N ILE A 243 -24.86 -16.47 4.65
CA ILE A 243 -25.76 -17.24 5.50
C ILE A 243 -26.71 -16.25 6.18
N GLU A 244 -27.98 -16.39 5.87
CA GLU A 244 -29.11 -15.71 6.49
C GLU A 244 -29.82 -16.67 7.47
N PRO A 245 -30.65 -16.17 8.40
CA PRO A 245 -31.39 -17.01 9.35
C PRO A 245 -32.23 -18.10 8.67
N ASP A 246 -32.89 -17.77 7.55
CA ASP A 246 -33.72 -18.71 6.78
C ASP A 246 -32.92 -19.83 6.10
N ASP A 247 -31.59 -19.70 5.99
CA ASP A 247 -30.74 -20.72 5.37
C ASP A 247 -30.41 -21.88 6.33
N LEU A 248 -30.77 -21.79 7.62
CA LEU A 248 -30.53 -22.81 8.65
C LEU A 248 -31.84 -23.42 9.19
N PRO A 249 -32.29 -24.57 8.66
CA PRO A 249 -33.39 -25.30 9.29
C PRO A 249 -33.02 -25.76 10.71
N GLU A 250 -34.03 -25.93 11.57
CA GLU A 250 -33.88 -26.36 12.96
C GLU A 250 -32.95 -27.59 13.07
N GLY A 251 -31.95 -27.49 13.93
CA GLY A 251 -31.00 -28.58 14.21
C GLY A 251 -29.80 -28.69 13.26
N SER A 252 -29.73 -27.88 12.20
CA SER A 252 -28.59 -27.84 11.27
C SER A 252 -27.53 -26.79 11.66
N CYS A 253 -26.26 -27.03 11.31
CA CYS A 253 -25.09 -26.16 11.56
C CYS A 253 -25.13 -25.38 12.90
N LYS A 254 -25.05 -26.10 14.03
CA LYS A 254 -25.25 -25.56 15.39
C LYS A 254 -24.21 -24.53 15.83
N VAL A 255 -23.01 -24.59 15.26
CA VAL A 255 -21.93 -23.65 15.56
C VAL A 255 -21.39 -23.11 14.25
N ILE A 256 -21.41 -21.78 14.12
CA ILE A 256 -20.90 -21.06 12.97
C ILE A 256 -19.78 -20.15 13.43
N VAL A 257 -18.62 -20.29 12.81
CA VAL A 257 -17.45 -19.47 13.07
C VAL A 257 -17.23 -18.54 11.88
N ASP A 258 -17.45 -17.25 12.05
CA ASP A 258 -17.26 -16.25 10.99
C ASP A 258 -15.98 -15.44 11.22
N VAL A 259 -14.93 -15.79 10.49
CA VAL A 259 -13.65 -15.06 10.46
C VAL A 259 -13.50 -14.22 9.18
N SER A 260 -14.63 -13.87 8.55
CA SER A 260 -14.68 -13.06 7.34
C SER A 260 -14.60 -11.56 7.66
N THR A 261 -14.00 -10.84 6.73
CA THR A 261 -13.89 -9.38 6.77
C THR A 261 -14.29 -8.80 5.41
N PRO A 262 -15.43 -8.10 5.30
CA PRO A 262 -16.49 -7.93 6.30
C PRO A 262 -17.15 -9.26 6.72
N PHE A 263 -17.90 -9.26 7.84
CA PHE A 263 -18.67 -10.43 8.28
C PHE A 263 -19.55 -10.96 7.16
N ALA A 264 -19.58 -12.27 7.00
CA ALA A 264 -20.29 -12.97 5.94
C ALA A 264 -21.53 -13.72 6.50
N VAL A 265 -21.73 -13.74 7.81
CA VAL A 265 -22.90 -14.34 8.46
C VAL A 265 -23.76 -13.26 9.09
N ASN A 266 -25.08 -13.32 8.87
CA ASN A 266 -26.02 -12.39 9.50
C ASN A 266 -26.04 -12.64 11.02
N PRO A 267 -25.84 -11.61 11.87
CA PRO A 267 -25.87 -11.77 13.33
C PRO A 267 -27.22 -12.27 13.88
N GLU A 268 -28.33 -12.09 13.17
CA GLU A 268 -29.67 -12.57 13.58
C GLU A 268 -29.76 -14.11 13.66
N ILE A 269 -28.75 -14.81 13.13
CA ILE A 269 -28.64 -16.27 13.19
C ILE A 269 -28.44 -16.81 14.62
N GLU A 270 -28.08 -15.95 15.57
CA GLU A 270 -27.95 -16.32 16.99
C GLU A 270 -29.24 -16.86 17.60
N SER A 271 -30.38 -16.60 16.97
CA SER A 271 -31.67 -17.23 17.30
C SER A 271 -31.69 -18.75 17.06
N SER A 272 -30.86 -19.26 16.15
CA SER A 272 -30.91 -20.64 15.63
C SER A 272 -29.59 -21.41 15.76
N ALA A 273 -28.46 -20.70 15.88
CA ALA A 273 -27.11 -21.30 15.99
C ALA A 273 -26.17 -20.44 16.83
N VAL A 274 -25.11 -21.03 17.38
CA VAL A 274 -24.06 -20.29 18.08
C VAL A 274 -23.15 -19.61 17.05
N LEU A 275 -23.14 -18.28 17.03
CA LEU A 275 -22.26 -17.49 16.17
C LEU A 275 -20.99 -17.04 16.93
N ILE A 276 -19.83 -17.49 16.45
CA ILE A 276 -18.50 -17.06 16.89
C ILE A 276 -17.90 -16.21 15.78
N ASN A 277 -18.01 -14.89 15.90
CA ASN A 277 -17.45 -13.98 14.91
C ASN A 277 -16.01 -13.54 15.28
N LEU A 278 -15.34 -12.88 14.33
CA LEU A 278 -13.97 -12.39 14.51
C LEU A 278 -13.83 -11.41 15.69
N GLU A 279 -14.87 -10.63 16.01
CA GLU A 279 -14.89 -9.75 17.18
C GLU A 279 -14.80 -10.54 18.49
N LYS A 280 -15.66 -11.55 18.69
CA LYS A 280 -15.63 -12.42 19.88
C LYS A 280 -14.30 -13.15 20.02
N ILE A 281 -13.76 -13.66 18.91
CA ILE A 281 -12.43 -14.31 18.89
C ILE A 281 -11.34 -13.31 19.32
N SER A 282 -11.43 -12.08 18.81
CA SER A 282 -10.45 -11.04 19.13
C SER A 282 -10.55 -10.58 20.57
N GLU A 283 -11.75 -10.51 21.16
CA GLU A 283 -11.95 -10.20 22.57
C GLU A 283 -11.30 -11.24 23.48
N ARG A 284 -11.44 -12.52 23.15
CA ARG A 284 -10.83 -13.61 23.91
C ARG A 284 -9.31 -13.66 23.76
N LEU A 285 -8.81 -13.35 22.56
CA LEU A 285 -7.38 -13.20 22.28
C LEU A 285 -6.78 -11.89 22.79
N ARG A 286 -7.55 -11.01 23.46
CA ARG A 286 -6.99 -9.78 24.04
C ARG A 286 -5.88 -10.15 25.01
N LYS A 287 -4.65 -10.05 24.50
CA LYS A 287 -3.44 -10.04 25.28
C LYS A 287 -3.53 -8.90 26.30
N THR A 288 -2.81 -9.03 27.40
CA THR A 288 -2.67 -7.92 28.34
C THR A 288 -2.23 -6.67 27.58
N GLU A 289 -2.73 -5.50 27.98
CA GLU A 289 -2.38 -4.23 27.34
C GLU A 289 -0.85 -4.03 27.27
N ALA A 290 -0.13 -4.61 28.23
CA ALA A 290 1.33 -4.68 28.28
C ALA A 290 1.95 -5.47 27.10
N GLU A 291 1.49 -6.68 26.82
CA GLU A 291 1.98 -7.48 25.69
C GLU A 291 1.66 -6.81 24.35
N ARG A 292 0.47 -6.21 24.23
CA ARG A 292 0.07 -5.47 23.03
C ARG A 292 1.00 -4.29 22.79
N ARG A 293 1.27 -3.50 23.84
CA ARG A 293 2.20 -2.37 23.80
C ARG A 293 3.61 -2.83 23.40
N GLN A 294 4.12 -3.91 23.99
CA GLN A 294 5.45 -4.43 23.67
C GLN A 294 5.58 -4.87 22.21
N MET A 295 4.55 -5.54 21.68
CA MET A 295 4.51 -5.93 20.26
C MET A 295 4.51 -4.71 19.32
N MET A 296 3.75 -3.67 19.67
CA MET A 296 3.72 -2.42 18.90
C MET A 296 5.05 -1.69 18.95
N GLU A 297 5.72 -1.67 20.11
CA GLU A 297 7.02 -1.04 20.29
C GLU A 297 8.10 -1.72 19.43
N GLN A 298 8.17 -3.05 19.46
CA GLN A 298 9.09 -3.83 18.61
C GLN A 298 8.86 -3.57 17.12
N ALA A 299 7.59 -3.56 16.70
CA ALA A 299 7.23 -3.28 15.32
C ALA A 299 7.59 -1.85 14.90
N SER A 300 7.38 -0.87 15.80
CA SER A 300 7.73 0.53 15.54
C SER A 300 9.24 0.70 15.35
N VAL A 301 10.08 0.03 16.15
CA VAL A 301 11.54 0.12 16.00
C VAL A 301 11.99 -0.32 14.59
N ILE A 302 11.48 -1.44 14.10
CA ILE A 302 11.79 -1.95 12.76
C ILE A 302 11.29 -0.96 11.70
N LEU A 303 10.06 -0.47 11.88
CA LEU A 303 9.43 0.43 10.91
C LEU A 303 10.16 1.78 10.80
N GLU A 304 10.66 2.34 11.91
CA GLU A 304 11.47 3.56 11.91
C GLU A 304 12.84 3.36 11.24
N ALA A 305 13.42 2.16 11.34
CA ALA A 305 14.64 1.83 10.61
C ALA A 305 14.37 1.80 9.09
N GLU A 306 13.29 1.15 8.66
CA GLU A 306 12.89 1.11 7.25
C GLU A 306 12.52 2.50 6.70
N LEU A 307 11.85 3.33 7.51
CA LEU A 307 11.56 4.72 7.13
C LEU A 307 12.84 5.53 6.93
N ARG A 308 13.85 5.36 7.79
CA ARG A 308 15.17 5.99 7.61
C ARG A 308 15.88 5.51 6.35
N ASN A 309 15.79 4.21 6.03
CA ASN A 309 16.36 3.67 4.78
C ASN A 309 15.64 4.25 3.56
N TYR A 310 14.32 4.38 3.61
CA TYR A 310 13.53 5.03 2.57
C TYR A 310 13.97 6.48 2.36
N ILE A 311 14.11 7.26 3.44
CA ILE A 311 14.58 8.66 3.37
C ILE A 311 15.93 8.75 2.66
N ARG A 312 16.91 7.95 3.09
CA ARG A 312 18.25 7.93 2.47
C ARG A 312 18.19 7.59 0.98
N SER A 313 17.37 6.61 0.60
CA SER A 313 17.20 6.25 -0.81
C SER A 313 16.61 7.38 -1.67
N GLN A 314 15.73 8.21 -1.09
CA GLN A 314 15.17 9.38 -1.77
C GLN A 314 16.23 10.49 -1.95
N GLU A 315 17.06 10.70 -0.93
CA GLU A 315 18.18 11.66 -0.99
C GLU A 315 19.19 11.24 -2.07
N ASP A 316 19.59 9.97 -2.11
CA ASP A 316 20.53 9.45 -3.12
C ASP A 316 19.97 9.53 -4.55
N THR A 317 18.67 9.28 -4.72
CA THR A 317 17.99 9.44 -6.02
C THR A 317 17.97 10.92 -6.44
N SER A 318 17.68 11.83 -5.51
CA SER A 318 17.66 13.27 -5.74
C SER A 318 19.04 13.80 -6.11
N ARG A 319 20.09 13.35 -5.40
CA ARG A 319 21.49 13.63 -5.72
C ARG A 319 21.86 13.12 -7.11
N SER A 320 21.49 11.89 -7.43
CA SER A 320 21.77 11.30 -8.75
C SER A 320 21.08 12.06 -9.89
N ALA A 321 19.84 12.51 -9.68
CA ALA A 321 19.13 13.34 -10.65
C ALA A 321 19.81 14.70 -10.84
N LEU A 322 20.27 15.33 -9.75
CA LEU A 322 21.02 16.58 -9.82
C LEU A 322 22.34 16.41 -10.59
N ILE A 323 23.07 15.32 -10.35
CA ILE A 323 24.30 14.99 -11.09
C ILE A 323 24.03 14.85 -12.59
N ARG A 324 22.99 14.09 -12.99
CA ARG A 324 22.62 13.98 -14.40
C ARG A 324 22.30 15.33 -15.02
N ARG A 325 21.56 16.17 -14.30
CA ARG A 325 21.20 17.51 -14.75
C ARG A 325 22.41 18.42 -14.94
N LEU A 326 23.42 18.30 -14.08
CA LEU A 326 24.69 19.02 -14.22
C LEU A 326 25.41 18.65 -15.52
N PHE A 327 25.48 17.35 -15.84
CA PHE A 327 26.03 16.88 -17.11
C PHE A 327 25.24 17.43 -18.30
N GLU A 328 23.90 17.32 -18.29
CA GLU A 328 23.06 17.82 -19.39
C GLU A 328 23.21 19.33 -19.65
N ILE A 329 23.26 20.15 -18.60
CA ILE A 329 23.46 21.60 -18.74
C ILE A 329 24.87 21.87 -19.27
N SER A 330 25.88 21.19 -18.73
CA SER A 330 27.26 21.43 -19.15
C SER A 330 27.54 20.98 -20.58
N ASP A 331 26.99 19.86 -21.02
CA ASP A 331 27.12 19.38 -22.39
C ASP A 331 26.49 20.37 -23.37
N ARG A 332 25.35 20.95 -22.99
CA ARG A 332 24.68 21.99 -23.78
C ARG A 332 25.53 23.25 -23.93
N ILE A 333 26.16 23.71 -22.84
CA ILE A 333 27.06 24.89 -22.88
C ILE A 333 28.25 24.62 -23.81
N VAL A 334 28.85 23.43 -23.74
CA VAL A 334 29.94 23.05 -24.66
C VAL A 334 29.45 23.07 -26.12
N GLU A 335 28.28 22.50 -26.41
CA GLU A 335 27.72 22.53 -27.77
C GLU A 335 27.37 23.95 -28.27
N GLU A 336 26.91 24.84 -27.38
CA GLU A 336 26.63 26.24 -27.71
C GLU A 336 27.92 26.99 -28.06
N GLU A 337 28.96 26.87 -27.25
CA GLU A 337 30.25 27.51 -27.50
C GLU A 337 30.93 26.96 -28.77
N MET A 338 30.86 25.64 -29.00
CA MET A 338 31.35 25.03 -30.24
C MET A 338 30.60 25.54 -31.47
N ARG A 339 29.28 25.78 -31.36
CA ARG A 339 28.49 26.42 -32.43
C ARG A 339 28.90 27.88 -32.65
N HIS A 340 29.19 28.64 -31.60
CA HIS A 340 29.67 30.01 -31.72
C HIS A 340 31.04 30.10 -32.40
N LEU A 341 31.99 29.23 -32.01
CA LEU A 341 33.31 29.14 -32.62
C LEU A 341 33.21 28.85 -34.14
N LYS A 342 32.33 27.93 -34.55
CA LYS A 342 32.08 27.64 -35.97
C LYS A 342 31.53 28.81 -36.76
N LYS A 343 30.72 29.67 -36.12
CA LYS A 343 30.12 30.83 -36.79
C LYS A 343 31.10 31.99 -36.96
N GLN A 344 32.04 32.18 -36.04
CA GLN A 344 32.98 33.30 -36.06
C GLN A 344 34.25 33.04 -36.88
N SER A 345 34.61 31.78 -37.10
CA SER A 345 35.93 31.40 -37.60
C SER A 345 35.86 30.17 -38.51
N SER A 346 36.55 30.19 -39.66
CA SER A 346 36.81 28.96 -40.44
C SER A 346 37.95 28.18 -39.79
N VAL A 347 37.65 27.48 -38.71
CA VAL A 347 38.62 26.66 -37.95
C VAL A 347 38.79 25.31 -38.66
N ASP A 348 40.03 24.84 -38.81
CA ASP A 348 40.33 23.48 -39.27
C ASP A 348 39.65 22.45 -38.35
N VAL A 349 39.06 21.40 -38.95
CA VAL A 349 38.42 20.27 -38.26
C VAL A 349 39.30 19.70 -37.14
N ARG A 350 40.61 19.62 -37.35
CA ARG A 350 41.55 19.08 -36.36
C ARG A 350 41.72 20.02 -35.16
N VAL A 351 41.68 21.33 -35.39
CA VAL A 351 41.75 22.33 -34.31
C VAL A 351 40.42 22.37 -33.55
N GLU A 352 39.29 22.25 -34.26
CA GLU A 352 37.97 22.14 -33.64
C GLU A 352 37.87 20.94 -32.68
N GLN A 353 38.34 19.76 -33.11
CA GLN A 353 38.35 18.56 -32.29
C GLN A 353 39.23 18.72 -31.04
N ASN A 354 40.40 19.35 -31.17
CA ASN A 354 41.27 19.62 -30.03
C ASN A 354 40.64 20.59 -29.02
N ILE A 355 39.95 21.63 -29.50
CA ILE A 355 39.26 22.59 -28.64
C ILE A 355 38.10 21.91 -27.90
N ARG A 356 37.26 21.14 -28.61
CA ARG A 356 36.17 20.37 -28.00
C ARG A 356 36.70 19.44 -26.92
N PHE A 357 37.75 18.67 -27.22
CA PHE A 357 38.36 17.76 -26.26
C PHE A 357 38.90 18.49 -25.02
N ALA A 358 39.53 19.66 -25.19
CA ALA A 358 39.98 20.47 -24.07
C ALA A 358 38.81 20.99 -23.21
N MET A 359 37.73 21.44 -23.84
CA MET A 359 36.52 21.91 -23.14
C MET A 359 35.81 20.79 -22.38
N GLU A 360 35.65 19.62 -22.99
CA GLU A 360 35.06 18.43 -22.35
C GLU A 360 35.93 17.97 -21.17
N LYS A 361 37.26 17.99 -21.32
CA LYS A 361 38.19 17.64 -20.23
C LYS A 361 38.13 18.63 -19.06
N GLU A 362 38.00 19.92 -19.34
CA GLU A 362 37.89 20.94 -18.30
C GLU A 362 36.52 20.89 -17.60
N ARG A 363 35.44 20.68 -18.36
CA ARG A 363 34.12 20.35 -17.80
C ARG A 363 34.23 19.18 -16.83
N ASP A 364 34.81 18.06 -17.26
CA ASP A 364 34.84 16.84 -16.46
C ASP A 364 35.63 17.03 -15.16
N ARG A 365 36.69 17.85 -15.18
CA ARG A 365 37.42 18.27 -13.97
C ARG A 365 36.53 19.07 -13.02
N ILE A 366 35.83 20.11 -13.50
CA ILE A 366 34.93 20.93 -12.68
C ILE A 366 33.80 20.07 -12.10
N LEU A 367 33.15 19.25 -12.94
CA LEU A 367 32.07 18.38 -12.51
C LEU A 367 32.55 17.34 -11.49
N SER A 368 33.77 16.83 -11.61
CA SER A 368 34.30 15.85 -10.65
C SER A 368 34.38 16.39 -9.21
N VAL A 369 34.73 17.67 -9.04
CA VAL A 369 34.80 18.36 -7.73
C VAL A 369 33.41 18.61 -7.15
N LEU A 370 32.45 18.96 -8.00
CA LEU A 370 31.05 19.15 -7.59
C LEU A 370 30.40 17.82 -7.21
N ILE A 371 30.64 16.77 -8.01
CA ILE A 371 30.10 15.43 -7.78
C ILE A 371 30.70 14.79 -6.53
N SER A 372 32.00 14.95 -6.27
CA SER A 372 32.62 14.43 -5.05
C SER A 372 32.01 15.09 -3.80
N SER A 373 31.73 16.39 -3.87
CA SER A 373 31.05 17.14 -2.81
C SER A 373 29.60 16.69 -2.61
N LEU A 374 28.86 16.43 -3.70
CA LEU A 374 27.48 15.94 -3.68
C LEU A 374 27.35 14.48 -3.21
N LYS A 375 28.36 13.64 -3.44
CA LYS A 375 28.40 12.23 -3.00
C LYS A 375 28.86 12.05 -1.54
N GLY A 376 29.12 13.14 -0.82
CA GLY A 376 29.50 13.09 0.60
C GLY A 376 31.00 12.97 0.85
N GLY A 377 31.84 13.67 0.08
CA GLY A 377 33.23 13.95 0.45
C GLY A 377 33.36 14.82 1.72
N ASP A 378 34.50 15.50 1.91
CA ASP A 378 34.84 16.20 3.16
C ASP A 378 33.80 17.21 3.68
N ILE A 379 32.90 17.71 2.82
CA ILE A 379 31.77 18.58 3.20
C ILE A 379 30.48 18.07 2.50
N PRO A 380 29.66 17.24 3.17
CA PRO A 380 28.42 16.74 2.60
C PRO A 380 27.39 17.85 2.45
N TRP A 381 26.75 17.95 1.28
CA TRP A 381 25.67 18.89 1.05
C TRP A 381 24.39 18.47 1.78
N SER A 382 23.76 19.42 2.48
CA SER A 382 22.43 19.22 3.07
C SER A 382 21.33 19.21 2.00
N ASN A 383 20.13 18.73 2.34
CA ASN A 383 18.98 18.79 1.44
C ASN A 383 18.60 20.23 1.07
N GLU A 384 18.87 21.20 1.95
CA GLU A 384 18.61 22.61 1.70
C GLU A 384 19.63 23.19 0.70
N ASP A 385 20.90 22.79 0.79
CA ASP A 385 21.95 23.14 -0.18
C ASP A 385 21.62 22.59 -1.57
N ILE A 386 21.18 21.33 -1.63
CA ILE A 386 20.75 20.66 -2.86
C ILE A 386 19.60 21.42 -3.52
N GLU A 387 18.57 21.80 -2.75
CA GLU A 387 17.39 22.50 -3.30
C GLU A 387 17.71 23.93 -3.73
N LYS A 388 18.56 24.64 -2.97
CA LYS A 388 19.04 25.99 -3.33
C LYS A 388 19.86 25.95 -4.61
N PHE A 389 20.76 24.99 -4.73
CA PHE A 389 21.57 24.82 -5.93
C PHE A 389 20.74 24.39 -7.14
N ARG A 390 19.74 23.52 -6.96
CA ARG A 390 18.79 23.15 -8.00
C ARG A 390 18.08 24.38 -8.59
N LYS A 391 17.57 25.27 -7.74
CA LYS A 391 16.96 26.55 -8.16
C LYS A 391 17.93 27.47 -8.89
N ASN A 392 19.19 27.53 -8.44
CA ASN A 392 20.21 28.33 -9.12
C ASN A 392 20.53 27.77 -10.52
N LEU A 393 20.61 26.45 -10.65
CA LEU A 393 20.78 25.78 -11.96
C LEU A 393 19.60 26.06 -12.90
N ASP A 394 18.37 26.04 -12.40
CA ASP A 394 17.18 26.44 -13.15
C ASP A 394 17.28 27.88 -13.68
N SER A 395 17.79 28.81 -12.87
CA SER A 395 17.98 30.21 -13.29
C SER A 395 19.06 30.39 -14.36
N ILE A 396 20.13 29.58 -14.31
CA ILE A 396 21.15 29.60 -15.38
C ILE A 396 20.52 29.17 -16.70
N HIS A 397 19.64 28.16 -16.68
CA HIS A 397 18.94 27.70 -17.88
C HIS A 397 18.09 28.81 -18.54
N GLU A 398 17.45 29.67 -17.76
CA GLU A 398 16.68 30.82 -18.29
C GLU A 398 17.59 31.94 -18.82
N LYS A 399 18.72 32.21 -18.16
CA LYS A 399 19.65 33.28 -18.57
C LYS A 399 20.43 32.97 -19.85
N THR A 400 20.77 31.71 -20.10
CA THR A 400 21.45 31.33 -21.35
C THR A 400 20.57 31.59 -22.57
N VAL A 401 19.24 31.52 -22.42
CA VAL A 401 18.27 31.84 -23.49
C VAL A 401 18.22 33.35 -23.79
N ASP A 402 18.49 34.21 -22.81
CA ASP A 402 18.44 35.68 -23.00
C ASP A 402 19.75 36.27 -23.56
N ILE A 403 20.88 35.55 -23.49
CA ILE A 403 22.15 36.03 -24.08
C ILE A 403 22.06 36.09 -25.63
N GLU A 404 21.18 35.29 -26.26
CA GLU A 404 20.89 35.39 -27.70
C GLU A 404 20.11 36.66 -28.09
N LYS A 405 19.50 37.38 -27.13
CA LYS A 405 18.78 38.65 -27.40
C LYS A 405 19.62 39.91 -27.16
N LEU A 406 20.81 39.77 -26.59
CA LEU A 406 21.73 40.87 -26.27
C LEU A 406 22.91 40.98 -27.26
N ARG A 407 22.93 40.17 -28.32
CA ARG A 407 23.80 40.29 -29.49
C ARG A 407 22.97 40.60 -30.72
#